data_AF-A0A920ALR6-F1
#
_entry.id   AF-A0A920ALR6-F1
#
_cell.length_a   1.000
_cell.length_b   1.000
_cell.length_c   1.000
_cell.angle_alpha   90.00
_cell.angle_beta   90.00
_cell.angle_gamma   90.00
#
_symmetry.space_group_name_H-M   'P 1'
#
loop_
_entity.id
_entity.type
_entity.pdbx_description
1 polymer ?
#
loop_
_entity_poly.entity_id
_entity_poly.type
_entity_poly.pdbx_seq_one_letter_code
_entity_poly.pdbx_strand_id
1 'polypeptide(L)'
;MVYKVKEPLEDEYGYFRSDLMLFTYLHLAAEGPLTKALVDNKVNSVAYETVQLEDGSLPLLTPMSEVAGRMAVQVGARFLEKPQGGQGVLLGGVPGVHPAMVVIIGGGVVGINSAKMAVGMGARVTILDVSAERMRYLDDVFNGRVELIMSNSYNIAEAVESADLLIGGVLIPGAKAPHLVTEAMVKTMKPGSVIVDVAIDQGGCIETIDHVTYHSDPVYERHGVVHYSVGNMPGAVARTSTLALTNVTMPYALALAGKGFVDACRDDKALGLGVNTMDGNVTCEGVASSLGYSYVPFDNLI
;
A
#
# COMPACT_ATOMS: atom_id res chain seq x y z
N MET A 1 18.17 17.53 -9.63
CA MET A 1 17.37 16.46 -9.01
C MET A 1 16.23 17.09 -8.23
N VAL A 2 15.01 16.60 -8.42
CA VAL A 2 13.84 16.90 -7.59
C VAL A 2 13.55 15.66 -6.74
N TYR A 3 13.46 15.87 -5.43
CA TYR A 3 13.21 14.84 -4.42
C TYR A 3 11.84 15.14 -3.80
N LYS A 4 10.86 14.27 -4.06
CA LYS A 4 9.45 14.45 -3.68
C LYS A 4 8.94 13.24 -2.91
N VAL A 5 7.74 13.37 -2.33
CA VAL A 5 7.03 12.24 -1.71
C VAL A 5 6.07 11.61 -2.70
N LYS A 6 5.13 12.40 -3.23
CA LYS A 6 4.08 11.94 -4.15
C LYS A 6 4.39 12.30 -5.60
N GLU A 7 3.75 11.56 -6.49
CA GLU A 7 3.78 11.74 -7.92
C GLU A 7 3.43 13.19 -8.31
N PRO A 8 4.03 13.73 -9.39
CA PRO A 8 3.62 15.01 -9.92
C PRO A 8 2.16 15.00 -10.35
N LEU A 9 1.42 16.06 -10.04
CA LEU A 9 0.06 16.27 -10.54
C LEU A 9 0.06 16.99 -11.90
N GLU A 10 -1.08 17.05 -12.59
CA GLU A 10 -1.19 17.66 -13.93
C GLU A 10 -0.66 19.11 -13.99
N ASP A 11 -0.95 19.91 -12.97
CA ASP A 11 -0.45 21.29 -12.84
C ASP A 11 1.08 21.37 -12.71
N GLU A 12 1.73 20.25 -12.35
CA GLU A 12 3.19 20.17 -12.22
C GLU A 12 3.88 19.71 -13.51
N TYR A 13 3.15 19.19 -14.51
CA TYR A 13 3.74 18.64 -15.75
C TYR A 13 4.49 19.70 -16.57
N GLY A 14 4.05 20.95 -16.51
CA GLY A 14 4.70 22.08 -17.19
C GLY A 14 6.12 22.38 -16.69
N TYR A 15 6.53 21.82 -15.56
CA TYR A 15 7.88 21.97 -15.01
C TYR A 15 8.84 20.84 -15.41
N PHE A 16 8.38 19.84 -16.17
CA PHE A 16 9.22 18.76 -16.66
C PHE A 16 10.24 19.25 -17.68
N ARG A 17 11.45 18.70 -17.59
CA ARG A 17 12.59 19.05 -18.45
C ARG A 17 13.43 17.81 -18.70
N SER A 18 14.12 17.74 -19.84
CA SER A 18 14.96 16.59 -20.17
C SER A 18 16.22 16.46 -19.30
N ASP A 19 16.63 17.54 -18.62
CA ASP A 19 17.74 17.52 -17.65
C ASP A 19 17.26 17.18 -16.22
N LEU A 20 15.96 16.98 -16.04
CA LEU A 20 15.36 16.72 -14.74
C LEU A 20 15.53 15.25 -14.34
N MET A 21 16.15 15.06 -13.18
CA MET A 21 16.06 13.81 -12.43
C MET A 21 14.95 13.92 -11.39
N LEU A 22 13.99 13.01 -11.43
CA LEU A 22 12.87 12.92 -10.50
C LEU A 22 13.00 11.66 -9.63
N PHE A 23 12.96 11.83 -8.31
CA PHE A 23 13.01 10.73 -7.34
C PHE A 23 11.85 10.87 -6.34
N THR A 24 10.85 9.98 -6.43
CA THR A 24 9.56 10.06 -5.70
C THR A 24 8.77 8.75 -5.80
N TYR A 25 7.64 8.58 -5.10
CA TYR A 25 6.63 7.61 -5.50
C TYR A 25 5.96 8.05 -6.81
N LEU A 26 5.73 7.13 -7.75
CA LEU A 26 5.16 7.47 -9.07
C LEU A 26 3.85 6.75 -9.41
N HIS A 27 3.73 5.47 -9.01
CA HIS A 27 2.57 4.60 -9.30
C HIS A 27 2.17 4.58 -10.78
N LEU A 28 3.15 4.65 -11.68
CA LEU A 28 2.94 4.91 -13.11
C LEU A 28 1.96 3.95 -13.80
N ALA A 29 1.87 2.68 -13.38
CA ALA A 29 0.94 1.72 -13.95
C ALA A 29 -0.54 2.15 -13.80
N ALA A 30 -0.87 2.93 -12.77
CA ALA A 30 -2.19 3.52 -12.56
C ALA A 30 -2.31 4.95 -13.14
N GLU A 31 -1.18 5.61 -13.41
CA GLU A 31 -1.10 7.03 -13.80
C GLU A 31 -0.63 7.20 -15.26
N GLY A 32 -1.50 6.84 -16.20
CA GLY A 32 -1.25 6.93 -17.65
C GLY A 32 -0.86 8.33 -18.14
N PRO A 33 -1.60 9.40 -17.77
CA PRO A 33 -1.26 10.78 -18.15
C PRO A 33 0.12 11.21 -17.64
N LEU A 34 0.48 10.88 -16.39
CA LEU A 34 1.79 11.17 -15.84
C LEU A 34 2.90 10.43 -16.59
N THR A 35 2.71 9.13 -16.85
CA THR A 35 3.68 8.33 -17.61
C THR A 35 3.95 8.96 -18.97
N LYS A 36 2.90 9.36 -19.68
CA LYS A 36 3.02 10.06 -20.95
C LYS A 36 3.80 11.37 -20.81
N ALA A 37 3.48 12.19 -19.81
CA ALA A 37 4.14 13.47 -19.60
C ALA A 37 5.64 13.31 -19.28
N LEU A 38 6.03 12.30 -18.49
CA LEU A 38 7.44 11.99 -18.19
C LEU A 38 8.19 11.54 -19.45
N VAL A 39 7.57 10.67 -20.26
CA VAL A 39 8.13 10.16 -21.52
C VAL A 39 8.30 11.27 -22.55
N ASP A 40 7.25 12.05 -22.82
CA ASP A 40 7.26 13.12 -23.82
C ASP A 40 8.32 14.19 -23.50
N ASN A 41 8.53 14.48 -22.21
CA ASN A 41 9.52 15.45 -21.73
C ASN A 41 10.90 14.84 -21.44
N LYS A 42 11.09 13.54 -21.71
CA LYS A 42 12.34 12.80 -21.49
C LYS A 42 12.89 12.94 -20.07
N VAL A 43 12.00 12.90 -19.08
CA VAL A 43 12.38 12.99 -17.67
C VAL A 43 12.99 11.65 -17.23
N ASN A 44 14.14 11.73 -16.57
CA ASN A 44 14.77 10.57 -15.94
C ASN A 44 14.17 10.38 -14.55
N SER A 45 13.38 9.32 -14.36
CA SER A 45 12.61 9.11 -13.14
C SER A 45 12.94 7.78 -12.47
N VAL A 46 13.09 7.84 -11.14
CA VAL A 46 13.22 6.68 -10.27
C VAL A 46 12.04 6.65 -9.33
N ALA A 47 11.31 5.54 -9.31
CA ALA A 47 10.17 5.33 -8.42
C ALA A 47 10.61 4.63 -7.13
N TYR A 48 10.22 5.16 -5.97
CA TYR A 48 10.53 4.51 -4.69
C TYR A 48 10.00 3.08 -4.62
N GLU A 49 8.78 2.86 -5.11
CA GLU A 49 8.07 1.59 -5.02
C GLU A 49 8.59 0.49 -5.96
N THR A 50 9.53 0.80 -6.84
CA THR A 50 10.18 -0.17 -7.75
C THR A 50 11.67 -0.38 -7.43
N VAL A 51 12.26 0.42 -6.54
CA VAL A 51 13.59 0.10 -5.97
C VAL A 51 13.48 -1.20 -5.20
N GLN A 52 14.23 -2.21 -5.64
CA GLN A 52 14.09 -3.60 -5.18
C GLN A 52 15.44 -4.24 -4.86
N LEU A 53 15.55 -4.83 -3.67
CA LEU A 53 16.74 -5.59 -3.27
C LEU A 53 16.76 -6.98 -3.90
N GLU A 54 17.90 -7.68 -3.82
CA GLU A 54 18.07 -9.02 -4.40
C GLU A 54 17.11 -10.07 -3.80
N ASP A 55 16.66 -9.88 -2.57
CA ASP A 55 15.66 -10.72 -1.90
C ASP A 55 14.22 -10.41 -2.34
N GLY A 56 14.03 -9.48 -3.29
CA GLY A 56 12.74 -9.05 -3.81
C GLY A 56 12.03 -8.01 -2.93
N SER A 57 12.59 -7.62 -1.79
CA SER A 57 12.00 -6.62 -0.91
C SER A 57 12.06 -5.21 -1.50
N LEU A 58 11.09 -4.37 -1.10
CA LEU A 58 10.96 -2.99 -1.55
C LEU A 58 11.33 -2.04 -0.40
N PRO A 59 12.62 -1.71 -0.22
CA PRO A 59 13.10 -1.01 0.97
C PRO A 59 12.51 0.38 1.13
N LEU A 60 12.22 1.06 0.02
CA LEU A 60 11.67 2.42 0.05
C LEU A 60 10.14 2.43 0.21
N LEU A 61 9.44 1.32 -0.06
CA LEU A 61 7.99 1.19 0.17
C LEU A 61 7.67 0.68 1.58
N THR A 62 8.50 -0.23 2.08
CA THR A 62 8.35 -0.89 3.39
C THR A 62 7.94 0.07 4.52
N PRO A 63 8.65 1.18 4.80
CA PRO A 63 8.26 2.04 5.93
C PRO A 63 6.87 2.66 5.77
N MET A 64 6.43 2.96 4.54
CA MET A 64 5.08 3.49 4.32
C MET A 64 4.03 2.40 4.52
N SER A 65 4.31 1.16 4.12
CA SER A 65 3.46 0.00 4.42
C SER A 65 3.37 -0.29 5.92
N GLU A 66 4.47 -0.14 6.67
CA GLU A 66 4.47 -0.29 8.12
C GLU A 66 3.58 0.76 8.79
N VAL A 67 3.72 2.03 8.41
CA VAL A 67 2.89 3.12 8.92
C VAL A 67 1.42 2.88 8.57
N ALA A 68 1.12 2.56 7.31
CA ALA A 68 -0.25 2.35 6.84
C ALA A 68 -0.94 1.18 7.57
N GLY A 69 -0.25 0.03 7.73
CA GLY A 69 -0.79 -1.10 8.49
C GLY A 69 -1.08 -0.76 9.95
N ARG A 70 -0.20 -0.01 10.62
CA ARG A 70 -0.47 0.44 11.99
C ARG A 70 -1.65 1.41 12.07
N MET A 71 -1.72 2.33 11.13
CA MET A 71 -2.82 3.30 11.06
C MET A 71 -4.15 2.65 10.72
N ALA A 72 -4.17 1.58 9.92
CA ALA A 72 -5.40 0.87 9.55
C ALA A 72 -6.20 0.41 10.77
N VAL A 73 -5.52 -0.06 11.82
CA VAL A 73 -6.18 -0.41 13.09
C VAL A 73 -6.62 0.83 13.87
N GLN A 74 -5.84 1.91 13.87
CA GLN A 74 -6.22 3.14 14.58
C GLN A 74 -7.46 3.79 13.96
N VAL A 75 -7.51 3.91 12.64
CA VAL A 75 -8.67 4.45 11.93
C VAL A 75 -9.85 3.49 12.01
N GLY A 76 -9.62 2.18 11.87
CA GLY A 76 -10.65 1.16 12.04
C GLY A 76 -11.30 1.21 13.43
N ALA A 77 -10.50 1.34 14.50
CA ALA A 77 -10.99 1.50 15.86
C ALA A 77 -11.83 2.77 16.02
N ARG A 78 -11.37 3.91 15.46
CA ARG A 78 -12.13 5.17 15.48
C ARG A 78 -13.47 5.00 14.79
N PHE A 79 -13.49 4.47 13.57
CA PHE A 79 -14.73 4.36 12.78
C PHE A 79 -15.65 3.23 13.26
N LEU A 80 -15.18 2.33 14.12
CA LEU A 80 -16.03 1.40 14.84
C LEU A 80 -16.88 2.07 15.93
N GLU A 81 -16.53 3.27 16.39
CA GLU A 81 -17.30 3.99 17.39
C GLU A 81 -18.67 4.43 16.84
N LYS A 82 -19.71 4.34 17.68
CA LYS A 82 -21.09 4.64 17.27
C LYS A 82 -21.28 6.06 16.72
N PRO A 83 -20.67 7.12 17.30
CA PRO A 83 -20.77 8.47 16.75
C PRO A 83 -20.09 8.64 15.38
N GLN A 84 -19.20 7.74 14.97
CA GLN A 84 -18.53 7.77 13.67
C GLN A 84 -19.25 6.93 12.60
N GLY A 85 -20.41 6.33 12.94
CA GLY A 85 -21.21 5.50 12.05
C GLY A 85 -21.03 3.99 12.25
N GLY A 86 -20.01 3.56 12.99
CA GLY A 86 -19.76 2.16 13.29
C GLY A 86 -20.78 1.52 14.24
N GLN A 87 -20.61 0.22 14.46
CA GLN A 87 -21.50 -0.56 15.33
C GLN A 87 -21.32 -0.26 16.84
N GLY A 88 -20.29 0.47 17.24
CA GLY A 88 -20.03 0.84 18.64
C GLY A 88 -19.20 -0.19 19.41
N VAL A 89 -18.25 -0.86 18.75
CA VAL A 89 -17.44 -1.92 19.34
C VAL A 89 -16.05 -1.41 19.73
N LEU A 90 -15.66 -1.63 20.98
CA LEU A 90 -14.29 -1.40 21.46
C LEU A 90 -13.42 -2.60 21.12
N LEU A 91 -12.28 -2.38 20.44
CA LEU A 91 -11.41 -3.46 19.96
C LEU A 91 -11.05 -4.49 21.04
N GLY A 92 -10.62 -4.04 22.22
CA GLY A 92 -10.22 -4.93 23.31
C GLY A 92 -11.35 -5.50 24.16
N GLY A 93 -12.59 -5.02 23.97
CA GLY A 93 -13.67 -5.28 24.92
C GLY A 93 -13.28 -4.87 26.35
N VAL A 94 -13.90 -5.52 27.33
CA VAL A 94 -13.57 -5.42 28.77
C VAL A 94 -13.86 -6.79 29.42
N PRO A 95 -13.36 -7.10 30.63
CA PRO A 95 -13.69 -8.35 31.31
C PRO A 95 -15.20 -8.61 31.35
N GLY A 96 -15.64 -9.75 30.79
CA GLY A 96 -17.05 -10.12 30.66
C GLY A 96 -17.73 -9.70 29.35
N VAL A 97 -17.02 -9.00 28.46
CA VAL A 97 -17.51 -8.55 27.15
C VAL A 97 -16.56 -9.01 26.05
N HIS A 98 -17.10 -9.48 24.93
CA HIS A 98 -16.27 -9.93 23.80
C HIS A 98 -15.45 -8.77 23.19
N PRO A 99 -14.18 -9.01 22.82
CA PRO A 99 -13.41 -8.08 21.99
C PRO A 99 -13.89 -8.12 20.53
N ALA A 100 -13.47 -7.13 19.74
CA ALA A 100 -13.74 -7.09 18.31
C ALA A 100 -13.03 -8.21 17.56
N MET A 101 -13.63 -8.65 16.45
CA MET A 101 -13.02 -9.52 15.44
C MET A 101 -12.40 -8.68 14.33
N VAL A 102 -11.08 -8.74 14.21
CA VAL A 102 -10.30 -8.05 13.18
C VAL A 102 -9.80 -9.08 12.16
N VAL A 103 -10.23 -8.94 10.91
CA VAL A 103 -9.82 -9.80 9.80
C VAL A 103 -8.88 -9.01 8.89
N ILE A 104 -7.76 -9.63 8.53
CA ILE A 104 -6.71 -9.01 7.72
C ILE A 104 -6.47 -9.88 6.49
N ILE A 105 -6.64 -9.32 5.30
CA ILE A 105 -6.37 -9.99 4.03
C ILE A 105 -4.97 -9.60 3.56
N GLY A 106 -4.05 -10.56 3.54
CA GLY A 106 -2.63 -10.38 3.26
C GLY A 106 -1.79 -10.30 4.53
N GLY A 107 -0.82 -11.20 4.66
CA GLY A 107 0.11 -11.31 5.78
C GLY A 107 1.42 -10.56 5.60
N GLY A 108 1.58 -9.75 4.55
CA GLY A 108 2.78 -8.97 4.23
C GLY A 108 3.12 -7.87 5.26
N VAL A 109 3.82 -6.82 4.83
CA VAL A 109 4.27 -5.73 5.73
C VAL A 109 3.09 -4.98 6.36
N VAL A 110 2.06 -4.67 5.57
CA VAL A 110 0.80 -4.08 6.07
C VAL A 110 0.17 -5.02 7.08
N GLY A 111 -0.07 -6.27 6.69
CA GLY A 111 -0.78 -7.25 7.51
C GLY A 111 -0.16 -7.52 8.87
N ILE A 112 1.16 -7.76 8.92
CA ILE A 112 1.85 -8.00 10.20
C ILE A 112 1.81 -6.77 11.12
N ASN A 113 1.91 -5.56 10.56
CA ASN A 113 1.85 -4.33 11.35
C ASN A 113 0.43 -4.05 11.85
N SER A 114 -0.59 -4.31 11.03
CA SER A 114 -2.00 -4.30 11.45
C SER A 114 -2.23 -5.28 12.59
N ALA A 115 -1.79 -6.53 12.44
CA ALA A 115 -1.96 -7.56 13.47
C ALA A 115 -1.26 -7.20 14.78
N LYS A 116 -0.03 -6.66 14.74
CA LYS A 116 0.68 -6.17 15.94
C LYS A 116 -0.14 -5.10 16.69
N MET A 117 -0.74 -4.15 15.97
CA MET A 117 -1.57 -3.12 16.58
C MET A 117 -2.88 -3.68 17.14
N ALA A 118 -3.59 -4.51 16.36
CA ALA A 118 -4.87 -5.08 16.77
C ALA A 118 -4.74 -6.00 17.99
N VAL A 119 -3.73 -6.88 18.00
CA VAL A 119 -3.41 -7.72 19.17
C VAL A 119 -3.01 -6.85 20.36
N GLY A 120 -2.20 -5.80 20.15
CA GLY A 120 -1.82 -4.86 21.19
C GLY A 120 -3.01 -4.11 21.81
N MET A 121 -4.09 -3.91 21.05
CA MET A 121 -5.34 -3.32 21.52
C MET A 121 -6.32 -4.35 22.10
N GLY A 122 -5.97 -5.64 22.12
CA GLY A 122 -6.77 -6.72 22.72
C GLY A 122 -7.82 -7.34 21.81
N ALA A 123 -7.79 -7.05 20.50
CA ALA A 123 -8.72 -7.65 19.54
C ALA A 123 -8.43 -9.14 19.29
N ARG A 124 -9.44 -9.86 18.80
CA ARG A 124 -9.24 -11.18 18.16
C ARG A 124 -8.87 -10.95 16.71
N VAL A 125 -7.76 -11.55 16.27
CA VAL A 125 -7.18 -11.25 14.97
C VAL A 125 -7.04 -12.52 14.14
N THR A 126 -7.51 -12.46 12.91
CA THR A 126 -7.34 -13.51 11.90
C THR A 126 -6.64 -12.91 10.67
N ILE A 127 -5.55 -13.52 10.21
CA ILE A 127 -4.86 -13.15 8.97
C ILE A 127 -5.08 -14.25 7.94
N LEU A 128 -5.45 -13.85 6.72
CA LEU A 128 -5.52 -14.73 5.56
C LEU A 128 -4.36 -14.45 4.61
N ASP A 129 -3.58 -15.47 4.27
CA ASP A 129 -2.47 -15.39 3.30
C ASP A 129 -2.39 -16.66 2.45
N VAL A 130 -1.85 -16.56 1.23
CA VAL A 130 -1.65 -17.72 0.33
C VAL A 130 -0.33 -18.44 0.59
N SER A 131 0.63 -17.77 1.23
CA SER A 131 1.98 -18.30 1.47
C SER A 131 2.05 -19.02 2.81
N ALA A 132 2.16 -20.35 2.75
CA ALA A 132 2.38 -21.19 3.93
C ALA A 132 3.68 -20.86 4.68
N GLU A 133 4.72 -20.42 3.96
CA GLU A 133 5.96 -19.94 4.59
C GLU A 133 5.73 -18.65 5.37
N ARG A 134 4.99 -17.71 4.79
CA ARG A 134 4.65 -16.46 5.46
C ARG A 134 3.83 -16.73 6.72
N MET A 135 2.86 -17.63 6.66
CA MET A 135 2.07 -18.01 7.83
C MET A 135 2.92 -18.64 8.94
N ARG A 136 3.88 -19.54 8.61
CA ARG A 136 4.82 -20.08 9.63
C ARG A 136 5.58 -18.98 10.35
N TYR A 137 6.11 -18.01 9.61
CA TYR A 137 6.78 -16.86 10.22
C TYR A 137 5.84 -16.03 11.12
N LEU A 138 4.59 -15.80 10.69
CA LEU A 138 3.62 -15.08 11.51
C LEU A 138 3.25 -15.85 12.78
N ASP A 139 3.15 -17.17 12.72
CA ASP A 139 2.86 -18.02 13.87
C ASP A 139 3.96 -17.89 14.94
N ASP A 140 5.24 -17.97 14.52
CA ASP A 140 6.39 -17.76 15.39
C ASP A 140 6.39 -16.35 16.02
N VAL A 141 5.99 -15.32 15.29
CA VAL A 141 5.93 -13.93 15.78
C VAL A 141 4.83 -13.74 16.82
N PHE A 142 3.66 -14.33 16.59
CA PHE A 142 2.48 -14.10 17.45
C PHE A 142 2.29 -15.15 18.54
N ASN A 143 2.99 -16.29 18.47
CA ASN A 143 2.88 -17.42 19.39
C ASN A 143 1.42 -17.87 19.56
N GLY A 144 0.74 -18.14 18.44
CA GLY A 144 -0.67 -18.59 18.42
C GLY A 144 -1.73 -17.56 18.85
N ARG A 145 -1.35 -16.29 19.09
CA ARG A 145 -2.31 -15.22 19.45
C ARG A 145 -3.10 -14.66 18.26
N VAL A 146 -2.65 -14.97 17.05
CA VAL A 146 -3.30 -14.60 15.80
C VAL A 146 -3.69 -15.87 15.09
N GLU A 147 -4.94 -15.97 14.65
CA GLU A 147 -5.38 -17.07 13.82
C GLU A 147 -4.86 -16.88 12.38
N LEU A 148 -4.33 -17.94 11.80
CA LEU A 148 -3.69 -17.92 10.49
C LEU A 148 -4.40 -18.92 9.59
N ILE A 149 -4.99 -18.43 8.51
CA ILE A 149 -5.84 -19.22 7.62
C ILE A 149 -5.34 -19.09 6.18
N MET A 150 -5.33 -20.19 5.44
CA MET A 150 -5.04 -20.16 4.00
C MET A 150 -6.07 -19.30 3.27
N SER A 151 -5.60 -18.34 2.48
CA SER A 151 -6.45 -17.45 1.70
C SER A 151 -7.03 -18.19 0.47
N ASN A 152 -8.33 -18.45 0.52
CA ASN A 152 -9.14 -18.92 -0.61
C ASN A 152 -10.55 -18.31 -0.49
N SER A 153 -11.35 -18.38 -1.56
CA SER A 153 -12.66 -17.72 -1.61
C SER A 153 -13.62 -18.15 -0.49
N TYR A 154 -13.57 -19.42 -0.07
CA TYR A 154 -14.41 -19.94 1.01
C TYR A 154 -14.00 -19.34 2.36
N ASN A 155 -12.71 -19.42 2.70
CA ASN A 155 -12.18 -18.91 3.97
C ASN A 155 -12.32 -17.38 4.07
N ILE A 156 -12.16 -16.65 2.95
CA ILE A 156 -12.38 -15.20 2.92
C ILE A 156 -13.85 -14.89 3.23
N ALA A 157 -14.81 -15.57 2.60
CA ALA A 157 -16.23 -15.34 2.84
C ALA A 157 -16.61 -15.56 4.31
N GLU A 158 -16.15 -16.68 4.90
CA GLU A 158 -16.42 -17.03 6.29
C GLU A 158 -15.81 -16.00 7.27
N ALA A 159 -14.55 -15.61 7.06
CA ALA A 159 -13.89 -14.65 7.92
C ALA A 159 -14.58 -13.27 7.85
N VAL A 160 -14.88 -12.79 6.63
CA VAL A 160 -15.50 -11.48 6.39
C VAL A 160 -16.87 -11.35 7.04
N GLU A 161 -17.71 -12.39 7.00
CA GLU A 161 -19.03 -12.40 7.64
C GLU A 161 -18.97 -12.08 9.15
N SER A 162 -17.94 -12.61 9.82
CA SER A 162 -17.74 -12.42 11.26
C SER A 162 -17.00 -11.13 11.63
N ALA A 163 -16.41 -10.41 10.67
CA ALA A 163 -15.53 -9.30 10.92
C ALA A 163 -16.26 -8.05 11.45
N ASP A 164 -15.74 -7.47 12.52
CA ASP A 164 -16.11 -6.12 12.96
C ASP A 164 -15.27 -5.07 12.22
N LEU A 165 -13.98 -5.40 12.02
CA LEU A 165 -13.04 -4.62 11.23
C LEU A 165 -12.35 -5.52 10.21
N LEU A 166 -12.47 -5.19 8.93
CA LEU A 166 -11.77 -5.83 7.82
C LEU A 166 -10.65 -4.90 7.32
N ILE A 167 -9.43 -5.42 7.18
CA ILE A 167 -8.29 -4.69 6.63
C ILE A 167 -7.81 -5.38 5.36
N GLY A 168 -7.89 -4.68 4.22
CA GLY A 168 -7.29 -5.08 2.96
C GLY A 168 -5.84 -4.65 2.88
N GLY A 169 -4.90 -5.60 2.85
CA GLY A 169 -3.46 -5.35 2.87
C GLY A 169 -2.69 -6.07 1.76
N VAL A 170 -3.38 -6.44 0.67
CA VAL A 170 -2.77 -7.17 -0.45
C VAL A 170 -2.14 -6.21 -1.44
N LEU A 171 -0.87 -6.45 -1.74
CA LEU A 171 -0.07 -5.68 -2.67
C LEU A 171 0.55 -6.62 -3.70
N ILE A 172 0.42 -6.30 -4.98
CA ILE A 172 1.21 -6.93 -6.05
C ILE A 172 2.15 -5.85 -6.61
N PRO A 173 3.47 -5.95 -6.40
CA PRO A 173 4.42 -4.95 -6.88
C PRO A 173 4.27 -4.67 -8.38
N GLY A 174 4.10 -3.39 -8.74
CA GLY A 174 4.04 -2.94 -10.14
C GLY A 174 2.77 -3.34 -10.91
N ALA A 175 1.74 -3.88 -10.24
CA ALA A 175 0.49 -4.31 -10.86
C ALA A 175 -0.74 -3.90 -10.03
N LYS A 176 -1.91 -3.89 -10.67
CA LYS A 176 -3.17 -3.61 -9.99
C LYS A 176 -3.53 -4.74 -9.01
N ALA A 177 -4.00 -4.39 -7.81
CA ALA A 177 -4.45 -5.37 -6.83
C ALA A 177 -5.72 -6.11 -7.32
N PRO A 178 -5.84 -7.44 -7.12
CA PRO A 178 -7.06 -8.17 -7.44
C PRO A 178 -8.15 -7.89 -6.40
N HIS A 179 -9.41 -7.88 -6.83
CA HIS A 179 -10.55 -7.84 -5.91
C HIS A 179 -10.73 -9.22 -5.26
N LEU A 180 -10.36 -9.32 -3.99
CA LEU A 180 -10.44 -10.56 -3.20
C LEU A 180 -11.71 -10.65 -2.37
N VAL A 181 -12.25 -9.50 -1.95
CA VAL A 181 -13.51 -9.41 -1.21
C VAL A 181 -14.58 -8.89 -2.15
N THR A 182 -15.53 -9.75 -2.48
CA THR A 182 -16.61 -9.43 -3.43
C THR A 182 -17.73 -8.66 -2.76
N GLU A 183 -18.55 -7.96 -3.54
CA GLU A 183 -19.75 -7.28 -3.02
C GLU A 183 -20.71 -8.26 -2.32
N ALA A 184 -20.78 -9.51 -2.79
CA ALA A 184 -21.57 -10.55 -2.15
C ALA A 184 -21.08 -10.86 -0.72
N MET A 185 -19.76 -10.90 -0.50
CA MET A 185 -19.17 -11.07 0.84
C MET A 185 -19.42 -9.84 1.72
N VAL A 186 -19.32 -8.62 1.17
CA VAL A 186 -19.56 -7.40 1.96
C VAL A 186 -21.01 -7.33 2.46
N LYS A 187 -21.98 -7.80 1.66
CA LYS A 187 -23.40 -7.87 2.06
C LYS A 187 -23.68 -8.83 3.21
N THR A 188 -22.79 -9.78 3.53
CA THR A 188 -22.96 -10.67 4.68
C THR A 188 -22.38 -10.10 5.97
N MET A 189 -21.62 -8.99 5.88
CA MET A 189 -21.05 -8.35 7.06
C MET A 189 -22.13 -7.76 7.97
N LYS A 190 -21.78 -7.64 9.26
CA LYS A 190 -22.61 -6.98 10.26
C LYS A 190 -22.79 -5.49 9.93
N PRO A 191 -24.02 -4.94 10.01
CA PRO A 191 -24.22 -3.50 9.89
C PRO A 191 -23.41 -2.71 10.92
N GLY A 192 -22.71 -1.68 10.47
CA GLY A 192 -21.77 -0.88 11.26
C GLY A 192 -20.37 -1.47 11.37
N SER A 193 -20.07 -2.61 10.73
CA SER A 193 -18.69 -3.05 10.52
C SER A 193 -17.91 -2.03 9.68
N VAL A 194 -16.59 -2.08 9.78
CA VAL A 194 -15.68 -1.17 9.08
C VAL A 194 -14.76 -1.95 8.15
N ILE A 195 -14.57 -1.46 6.93
CA ILE A 195 -13.56 -1.91 5.98
C ILE A 195 -12.52 -0.80 5.84
N VAL A 196 -11.23 -1.16 5.94
CA VAL A 196 -10.10 -0.28 5.65
C VAL A 196 -9.29 -0.91 4.52
N ASP A 197 -9.28 -0.28 3.35
CA ASP A 197 -8.50 -0.76 2.21
C ASP A 197 -7.19 0.00 2.09
N VAL A 198 -6.11 -0.62 2.56
CA VAL A 198 -4.76 -0.07 2.47
C VAL A 198 -4.20 -0.21 1.05
N ALA A 199 -4.75 -1.11 0.23
CA ALA A 199 -4.34 -1.32 -1.15
C ALA A 199 -4.98 -0.33 -2.12
N ILE A 200 -5.77 0.65 -1.62
CA ILE A 200 -6.48 1.62 -2.45
C ILE A 200 -5.56 2.43 -3.37
N ASP A 201 -4.34 2.74 -2.91
CA ASP A 201 -3.32 3.45 -3.70
C ASP A 201 -2.88 2.66 -4.96
N GLN A 202 -3.25 1.38 -5.08
CA GLN A 202 -3.01 0.52 -6.25
C GLN A 202 -4.29 -0.10 -6.83
N GLY A 203 -5.43 0.55 -6.59
CA GLY A 203 -6.73 0.18 -7.15
C GLY A 203 -7.64 -0.63 -6.22
N GLY A 204 -7.20 -0.96 -5.00
CA GLY A 204 -8.02 -1.59 -3.96
C GLY A 204 -8.23 -3.09 -4.13
N CYS A 205 -8.44 -3.80 -3.02
CA CYS A 205 -8.69 -5.25 -3.02
C CYS A 205 -10.14 -5.64 -2.62
N ILE A 206 -11.01 -4.64 -2.39
CA ILE A 206 -12.42 -4.83 -2.06
C ILE A 206 -13.33 -4.24 -3.14
N GLU A 207 -14.23 -5.04 -3.69
CA GLU A 207 -15.07 -4.67 -4.85
C GLU A 207 -16.05 -3.52 -4.58
N THR A 208 -16.52 -3.37 -3.34
CA THR A 208 -17.42 -2.26 -2.95
C THR A 208 -16.69 -0.93 -2.76
N ILE A 209 -15.36 -0.93 -2.87
CA ILE A 209 -14.55 0.29 -2.89
C ILE A 209 -14.35 0.73 -4.34
N ASP A 210 -15.18 1.68 -4.78
CA ASP A 210 -15.21 2.18 -6.15
C ASP A 210 -14.48 3.51 -6.33
N HIS A 211 -14.08 4.18 -5.23
CA HIS A 211 -13.31 5.41 -5.29
C HIS A 211 -12.40 5.62 -4.07
N VAL A 212 -11.37 6.44 -4.28
CA VAL A 212 -10.46 6.93 -3.24
C VAL A 212 -11.16 8.04 -2.45
N THR A 213 -11.09 7.98 -1.13
CA THR A 213 -11.55 9.05 -0.24
C THR A 213 -10.38 9.92 0.22
N TYR A 214 -10.67 11.01 0.94
CA TYR A 214 -9.66 11.98 1.36
C TYR A 214 -9.66 12.15 2.88
N HIS A 215 -8.54 12.62 3.45
CA HIS A 215 -8.45 12.87 4.90
C HIS A 215 -9.56 13.80 5.45
N SER A 216 -10.11 14.68 4.61
CA SER A 216 -11.21 15.58 4.96
C SER A 216 -12.58 14.91 5.00
N ASP A 217 -12.79 13.87 4.19
CA ASP A 217 -14.02 13.10 4.11
C ASP A 217 -13.65 11.61 3.88
N PRO A 218 -13.27 10.91 4.96
CA PRO A 218 -12.48 9.69 4.86
C PRO A 218 -13.29 8.40 4.71
N VAL A 219 -14.62 8.48 4.86
CA VAL A 219 -15.48 7.30 4.86
C VAL A 219 -16.79 7.54 4.14
N TYR A 220 -17.36 6.45 3.62
CA TYR A 220 -18.75 6.40 3.17
C TYR A 220 -19.39 5.07 3.57
N GLU A 221 -20.71 4.99 3.55
CA GLU A 221 -21.43 3.76 3.87
C GLU A 221 -21.93 3.07 2.59
N ARG A 222 -21.77 1.75 2.53
CA ARG A 222 -22.36 0.90 1.49
C ARG A 222 -22.78 -0.43 2.09
N HIS A 223 -24.02 -0.85 1.81
CA HIS A 223 -24.62 -2.08 2.38
C HIS A 223 -24.61 -2.10 3.92
N GLY A 224 -24.70 -0.94 4.57
CA GLY A 224 -24.62 -0.82 6.03
C GLY A 224 -23.20 -0.98 6.60
N VAL A 225 -22.17 -1.01 5.76
CA VAL A 225 -20.75 -1.15 6.16
C VAL A 225 -20.02 0.14 5.86
N VAL A 226 -19.21 0.61 6.81
CA VAL A 226 -18.39 1.81 6.68
C VAL A 226 -17.12 1.48 5.90
N HIS A 227 -16.87 2.19 4.82
CA HIS A 227 -15.71 2.01 3.95
C HIS A 227 -14.74 3.17 4.14
N TYR A 228 -13.52 2.85 4.55
CA TYR A 228 -12.39 3.77 4.61
C TYR A 228 -11.43 3.43 3.46
N SER A 229 -11.28 4.37 2.53
CA SER A 229 -10.50 4.20 1.30
C SER A 229 -9.54 5.39 1.08
N VAL A 230 -9.04 5.97 2.17
CA VAL A 230 -8.21 7.18 2.08
C VAL A 230 -6.86 6.83 1.49
N GLY A 231 -6.57 7.41 0.33
CA GLY A 231 -5.25 7.33 -0.29
C GLY A 231 -4.19 8.04 0.56
N ASN A 232 -2.93 7.58 0.49
CA ASN A 232 -1.82 8.16 1.24
C ASN A 232 -2.13 8.28 2.77
N MET A 233 -2.54 7.17 3.39
CA MET A 233 -2.76 7.11 4.84
C MET A 233 -1.58 7.67 5.67
N PRO A 234 -0.30 7.35 5.35
CA PRO A 234 0.86 7.87 6.09
C PRO A 234 0.97 9.40 6.13
N GLY A 235 0.32 10.11 5.21
CA GLY A 235 0.29 11.58 5.19
C GLY A 235 -0.32 12.21 6.45
N ALA A 236 -1.26 11.53 7.13
CA ALA A 236 -1.87 12.03 8.35
C ALA A 236 -0.93 12.01 9.58
N VAL A 237 0.19 11.27 9.51
CA VAL A 237 1.21 11.19 10.57
C VAL A 237 2.57 11.67 10.06
N ALA A 238 2.58 12.79 9.33
CA ALA A 238 3.73 13.35 8.62
C ALA A 238 5.05 13.36 9.41
N ARG A 239 5.03 13.69 10.71
CA ARG A 239 6.24 13.66 11.54
C ARG A 239 6.89 12.27 11.58
N THR A 240 6.09 11.22 11.72
CA THR A 240 6.55 9.83 11.76
C THR A 240 6.91 9.35 10.36
N SER A 241 6.03 9.57 9.38
CA SER A 241 6.23 9.07 8.02
C SER A 241 7.37 9.76 7.28
N THR A 242 7.57 11.07 7.45
CA THR A 242 8.73 11.77 6.88
C THR A 242 10.05 11.20 7.41
N LEU A 243 10.17 10.97 8.72
CA LEU A 243 11.40 10.39 9.29
C LEU A 243 11.60 8.95 8.80
N ALA A 244 10.55 8.14 8.77
CA ALA A 244 10.62 6.76 8.30
C ALA A 244 11.04 6.67 6.81
N LEU A 245 10.45 7.51 5.94
CA LEU A 245 10.76 7.54 4.52
C LEU A 245 12.16 8.09 4.24
N THR A 246 12.54 9.20 4.87
CA THR A 246 13.84 9.85 4.61
C THR A 246 15.00 9.00 5.12
N ASN A 247 14.84 8.24 6.22
CA ASN A 247 15.87 7.31 6.70
C ASN A 247 16.29 6.28 5.65
N VAL A 248 15.35 5.80 4.82
CA VAL A 248 15.64 4.79 3.79
C VAL A 248 15.96 5.39 2.42
N THR A 249 15.43 6.58 2.10
CA THR A 249 15.64 7.22 0.79
C THR A 249 16.89 8.12 0.73
N MET A 250 17.35 8.65 1.87
CA MET A 250 18.50 9.57 1.92
C MET A 250 19.79 8.98 1.31
N PRO A 251 20.17 7.70 1.57
CA PRO A 251 21.36 7.13 0.95
C PRO A 251 21.30 7.14 -0.59
N TYR A 252 20.14 6.79 -1.17
CA TYR A 252 19.92 6.80 -2.62
C TYR A 252 19.91 8.22 -3.19
N ALA A 253 19.26 9.17 -2.50
CA ALA A 253 19.25 10.58 -2.90
C ALA A 253 20.66 11.18 -2.92
N LEU A 254 21.49 10.85 -1.93
CA LEU A 254 22.90 11.27 -1.89
C LEU A 254 23.72 10.65 -3.01
N ALA A 255 23.51 9.36 -3.33
CA ALA A 255 24.18 8.69 -4.45
C ALA A 255 23.82 9.34 -5.78
N LEU A 256 22.52 9.55 -6.04
CA LEU A 256 22.00 10.23 -7.23
C LEU A 256 22.55 11.66 -7.37
N ALA A 257 22.60 12.42 -6.27
CA ALA A 257 23.11 13.79 -6.27
C ALA A 257 24.63 13.85 -6.44
N GLY A 258 25.37 12.91 -5.85
CA GLY A 258 26.84 12.92 -5.85
C GLY A 258 27.48 12.31 -7.09
N LYS A 259 26.90 11.24 -7.64
CA LYS A 259 27.43 10.51 -8.81
C LYS A 259 26.74 10.86 -10.12
N GLY A 260 25.51 11.41 -10.06
CA GLY A 260 24.66 11.57 -11.23
C GLY A 260 23.80 10.32 -11.51
N PHE A 261 22.84 10.45 -12.43
CA PHE A 261 21.79 9.44 -12.66
C PHE A 261 22.36 8.07 -13.06
N VAL A 262 23.10 8.05 -14.18
CA VAL A 262 23.57 6.82 -14.81
C VAL A 262 24.53 6.07 -13.90
N ASP A 263 25.54 6.75 -13.35
CA ASP A 263 26.55 6.10 -12.52
C ASP A 263 25.98 5.62 -11.18
N ALA A 264 25.06 6.36 -10.56
CA ALA A 264 24.39 5.90 -9.35
C ALA A 264 23.55 4.63 -9.59
N CYS A 265 22.75 4.60 -10.66
CA CYS A 265 21.90 3.46 -11.01
C CYS A 265 22.71 2.25 -11.53
N ARG A 266 23.86 2.46 -12.15
CA ARG A 266 24.77 1.39 -12.58
C ARG A 266 25.51 0.77 -11.39
N ASP A 267 25.95 1.59 -10.43
CA ASP A 267 26.67 1.12 -9.24
C ASP A 267 25.77 0.40 -8.23
N ASP A 268 24.49 0.80 -8.13
CA ASP A 268 23.50 0.20 -7.25
C ASP A 268 22.37 -0.43 -8.06
N LYS A 269 22.42 -1.76 -8.18
CA LYS A 269 21.43 -2.54 -8.92
C LYS A 269 20.01 -2.34 -8.40
N ALA A 270 19.81 -2.16 -7.09
CA ALA A 270 18.48 -1.95 -6.53
C ALA A 270 17.91 -0.61 -6.97
N LEU A 271 18.76 0.43 -7.00
CA LEU A 271 18.40 1.74 -7.52
C LEU A 271 18.13 1.69 -9.04
N GLY A 272 18.94 0.95 -9.79
CA GLY A 272 18.76 0.74 -11.23
C GLY A 272 17.41 0.08 -11.58
N LEU A 273 16.95 -0.88 -10.78
CA LEU A 273 15.60 -1.46 -10.92
C LEU A 273 14.47 -0.45 -10.65
N GLY A 274 14.76 0.60 -9.88
CA GLY A 274 13.83 1.69 -9.61
C GLY A 274 13.64 2.67 -10.77
N VAL A 275 14.45 2.59 -11.83
CA VAL A 275 14.32 3.49 -12.99
C VAL A 275 13.05 3.13 -13.76
N ASN A 276 12.12 4.08 -13.85
CA ASN A 276 10.84 3.87 -14.54
C ASN A 276 10.79 4.54 -15.92
N THR A 277 11.40 5.72 -16.06
CA THR A 277 11.55 6.41 -17.35
C THR A 277 12.95 6.93 -17.54
N MET A 278 13.46 6.85 -18.78
CA MET A 278 14.74 7.45 -19.15
C MET A 278 14.76 7.83 -20.63
N ASP A 279 15.15 9.08 -20.92
CA ASP A 279 15.31 9.62 -22.28
C ASP A 279 14.13 9.37 -23.24
N GLY A 280 12.91 9.34 -22.69
CA GLY A 280 11.68 9.10 -23.45
C GLY A 280 11.33 7.62 -23.65
N ASN A 281 11.93 6.71 -22.88
CA ASN A 281 11.61 5.30 -22.85
C ASN A 281 11.04 4.90 -21.49
N VAL A 282 10.22 3.85 -21.47
CA VAL A 282 9.72 3.22 -20.24
C VAL A 282 10.61 2.02 -19.92
N THR A 283 11.24 2.05 -18.75
CA THR A 283 12.24 1.07 -18.30
C THR A 283 11.73 0.15 -17.19
N CYS A 284 10.46 0.28 -16.79
CA CYS A 284 9.77 -0.62 -15.89
C CYS A 284 8.80 -1.52 -16.67
N GLU A 285 8.99 -2.84 -16.62
CA GLU A 285 8.21 -3.81 -17.40
C GLU A 285 6.72 -3.81 -17.02
N GLY A 286 6.40 -3.71 -15.73
CA GLY A 286 5.01 -3.68 -15.24
C GLY A 286 4.24 -2.45 -15.74
N VAL A 287 4.90 -1.29 -15.77
CA VAL A 287 4.33 -0.04 -16.33
C VAL A 287 4.14 -0.18 -17.84
N ALA A 288 5.17 -0.66 -18.55
CA ALA A 288 5.11 -0.82 -20.00
C ALA A 288 3.97 -1.75 -20.43
N SER A 289 3.84 -2.91 -19.77
CA SER A 289 2.78 -3.88 -20.04
C SER A 289 1.39 -3.34 -19.69
N SER A 290 1.26 -2.60 -18.59
CA SER A 290 -0.03 -2.07 -18.13
C SER A 290 -0.56 -0.94 -19.02
N LEU A 291 0.32 -0.13 -19.60
CA LEU A 291 -0.05 1.06 -20.38
C LEU A 291 0.23 0.92 -21.89
N GLY A 292 0.74 -0.22 -22.35
CA GLY A 292 0.98 -0.50 -23.76
C GLY A 292 2.22 0.19 -24.36
N TYR A 293 3.23 0.49 -23.54
CA TYR A 293 4.53 0.98 -24.03
C TYR A 293 5.46 -0.18 -24.40
N SER A 294 6.44 0.08 -25.26
CA SER A 294 7.57 -0.83 -25.45
C SER A 294 8.50 -0.76 -24.24
N TYR A 295 8.73 -1.90 -23.58
CA TYR A 295 9.70 -2.02 -22.51
C TYR A 295 11.12 -1.93 -23.07
N VAL A 296 11.94 -1.04 -22.50
CA VAL A 296 13.36 -0.90 -22.81
C VAL A 296 14.17 -1.08 -21.53
N PRO A 297 14.94 -2.17 -21.37
CA PRO A 297 15.80 -2.36 -20.21
C PRO A 297 16.72 -1.16 -19.98
N PHE A 298 16.88 -0.74 -18.72
CA PHE A 298 17.77 0.36 -18.33
C PHE A 298 19.19 0.17 -18.89
N ASP A 299 19.73 -1.05 -18.83
CA ASP A 299 21.07 -1.39 -19.33
C ASP A 299 21.26 -1.14 -20.84
N ASN A 300 20.18 -1.08 -21.62
CA ASN A 300 20.25 -0.79 -23.06
C ASN A 300 20.36 0.71 -23.38
N LEU A 301 20.16 1.58 -22.38
CA LEU A 301 20.17 3.04 -22.53
C LEU A 301 21.47 3.69 -22.05
N ILE A 302 22.42 2.90 -21.53
CA ILE A 302 23.65 3.37 -20.87
C ILE A 302 24.93 2.79 -21.47
#